data_AF-A0A7S2NZL5-F1
#
_entry.id   AF-A0A7S2NZL5-F1
#
_cell.length_a   1.000
_cell.length_b   1.000
_cell.length_c   1.000
_cell.angle_alpha   90.00
_cell.angle_beta   90.00
_cell.angle_gamma   90.00
#
_symmetry.space_group_name_H-M   'P 1'
#
loop_
_entity.id
_entity.type
_entity.pdbx_description
1 polymer ?
#
loop_
_entity_poly.entity_id
_entity_poly.type
_entity_poly.pdbx_seq_one_letter_code
_entity_poly.pdbx_strand_id
1 'polypeptide(L)'
;RSSSEEPCWVNLLEAEGTPFEELDARLASARVAIVCPDIGDDDRRTILAERQGLKAVMASFPGRLSKVYMLSRIGAQSIKGGINMRSFFGLGYSGTFAGLEDELTSSARRRGRNAPLQVVVVRMGAMLERPLGGSAIRCLSGGEGDVRFGTSAAAAAEALLQAVVQGVNTTFSVVEDPSLSRPAAAVAARWEELLLPFIGPEVWRTEVSDARRSAIFVHQWAEEWFNHTEEQGSARCGLKTPVQFERTPTGVIFKFRPLGTPSGRQFADLDEGGLELVAEEPAGSPPRLRARRCAYGFKVISKENSERVLLQKFKDDWASARS
;
A
#
# COMPACT_ATOMS: atom_id res chain seq x y z
N ARG A 1 -31.64 9.50 -1.74
CA ARG A 1 -30.68 10.53 -2.16
C ARG A 1 -29.74 10.74 -0.98
N SER A 2 -28.55 10.15 -0.99
CA SER A 2 -27.54 10.43 0.03
C SER A 2 -27.08 11.86 -0.18
N SER A 3 -27.20 12.72 0.84
CA SER A 3 -26.46 13.98 0.87
C SER A 3 -24.99 13.64 0.64
N SER A 4 -24.37 14.22 -0.39
CA SER A 4 -22.93 14.14 -0.55
C SER A 4 -22.30 14.78 0.69
N GLU A 5 -21.74 13.96 1.58
CA GLU A 5 -20.98 14.48 2.72
C GLU A 5 -19.81 15.29 2.15
N GLU A 6 -19.78 16.59 2.43
CA GLU A 6 -18.69 17.47 2.00
C GLU A 6 -17.39 17.07 2.71
N PRO A 7 -16.24 17.22 2.05
CA PRO A 7 -14.95 16.94 2.68
C PRO A 7 -14.71 17.89 3.86
N CYS A 8 -14.28 17.32 4.99
CA CYS A 8 -13.85 18.09 6.16
C CYS A 8 -12.36 18.43 6.06
N TRP A 9 -12.00 19.68 6.40
CA TRP A 9 -10.63 20.18 6.39
C TRP A 9 -10.16 20.52 7.80
N VAL A 10 -8.94 20.10 8.14
CA VAL A 10 -8.28 20.40 9.42
C VAL A 10 -6.88 20.90 9.14
N ASN A 11 -6.54 22.08 9.67
CA ASN A 11 -5.18 22.61 9.62
C ASN A 11 -4.31 21.90 10.68
N LEU A 12 -3.28 21.18 10.24
CA LEU A 12 -2.39 20.46 11.16
C LEU A 12 -1.67 21.41 12.12
N LEU A 13 -1.31 22.63 11.70
CA LEU A 13 -0.59 23.57 12.56
C LEU A 13 -1.46 24.09 13.72
N GLU A 14 -2.79 24.08 13.57
CA GLU A 14 -3.74 24.54 14.58
C GLU A 14 -4.34 23.40 15.40
N ALA A 15 -4.25 22.16 14.88
CA ALA A 15 -4.90 21.01 15.46
C ALA A 15 -4.41 20.67 16.89
N GLU A 16 -3.17 20.97 17.24
CA GLU A 16 -2.64 20.74 18.59
C GLU A 16 -3.40 21.57 19.66
N GLY A 17 -3.87 22.77 19.29
CA GLY A 17 -4.64 23.64 20.17
C GLY A 17 -6.16 23.43 20.11
N THR A 18 -6.64 22.58 19.19
CA THR A 18 -8.08 22.34 19.02
C THR A 18 -8.56 21.31 20.07
N PRO A 19 -9.66 21.57 20.81
CA PRO A 19 -10.20 20.61 21.76
C PRO A 19 -10.51 19.25 21.12
N PHE A 20 -10.28 18.17 21.87
CA PHE A 20 -10.50 16.80 21.39
C PHE A 20 -11.94 16.58 20.91
N GLU A 21 -12.93 17.06 21.66
CA GLU A 21 -14.35 16.89 21.36
C GLU A 21 -14.74 17.56 20.03
N GLU A 22 -14.08 18.67 19.70
CA GLU A 22 -14.30 19.35 18.43
C GLU A 22 -13.70 18.57 17.27
N LEU A 23 -12.46 18.07 17.41
CA LEU A 23 -11.83 17.23 16.40
C LEU A 23 -12.61 15.91 16.21
N ASP A 24 -13.06 15.28 17.30
CA ASP A 24 -13.84 14.05 17.27
C ASP A 24 -15.19 14.26 16.58
N ALA A 25 -15.91 15.34 16.89
CA ALA A 25 -17.17 15.68 16.23
C ALA A 25 -16.98 15.95 14.73
N ARG A 26 -15.93 16.69 14.35
CA ARG A 26 -15.61 16.98 12.94
C ARG A 26 -15.24 15.73 12.16
N LEU A 27 -14.47 14.83 12.76
CA LEU A 27 -13.97 13.62 12.10
C LEU A 27 -14.91 12.43 12.25
N ALA A 28 -16.00 12.58 13.01
CA ALA A 28 -16.90 11.50 13.37
C ALA A 28 -17.29 10.67 12.16
N SER A 29 -17.65 11.29 11.02
CA SER A 29 -18.08 10.67 9.75
C SER A 29 -16.98 10.06 8.88
N ALA A 30 -15.72 10.41 9.14
CA ALA A 30 -14.61 10.10 8.24
C ALA A 30 -14.39 8.58 8.10
N ARG A 31 -14.25 8.14 6.84
CA ARG A 31 -13.85 6.76 6.47
C ARG A 31 -12.44 6.70 5.91
N VAL A 32 -12.04 7.77 5.23
CA VAL A 32 -10.71 7.98 4.65
C VAL A 32 -10.21 9.35 5.08
N ALA A 33 -8.94 9.44 5.44
CA ALA A 33 -8.27 10.70 5.72
C ALA A 33 -7.12 10.92 4.72
N ILE A 34 -6.85 12.18 4.40
CA ILE A 34 -5.73 12.59 3.57
C ILE A 34 -4.90 13.58 4.38
N VAL A 35 -3.60 13.30 4.51
CA VAL A 35 -2.64 14.13 5.25
C VAL A 35 -1.67 14.73 4.25
N CYS A 36 -1.76 16.04 4.05
CA CYS A 36 -0.97 16.79 3.07
C CYS A 36 -0.07 17.82 3.78
N PRO A 37 1.04 17.39 4.42
CA PRO A 37 2.03 18.34 4.92
C PRO A 37 2.65 19.12 3.75
N ASP A 38 3.20 20.30 4.03
CA ASP A 38 3.94 21.05 3.00
C ASP A 38 5.27 20.37 2.68
N ILE A 39 5.23 19.53 1.64
CA ILE A 39 6.35 18.85 0.99
C ILE A 39 7.47 19.77 0.49
N GLY A 40 7.29 21.09 0.44
CA GLY A 40 8.34 22.06 0.15
C GLY A 40 9.04 22.56 1.42
N ASP A 41 8.39 22.45 2.57
CA ASP A 41 8.92 22.97 3.83
C ASP A 41 9.98 22.06 4.46
N ASP A 42 11.21 22.57 4.56
CA ASP A 42 12.34 21.92 5.23
C ASP A 42 12.59 22.49 6.65
N ASP A 43 11.77 23.42 7.12
CA ASP A 43 11.83 23.91 8.49
C ASP A 43 11.38 22.81 9.46
N ARG A 44 12.35 22.32 10.22
CA ARG A 44 12.14 21.32 11.27
C ARG A 44 11.12 21.76 12.31
N ARG A 45 10.98 23.06 12.56
CA ARG A 45 10.00 23.58 13.53
C ARG A 45 8.59 23.42 13.00
N THR A 46 8.34 23.78 11.75
CA THR A 46 7.04 23.56 11.11
C THR A 46 6.70 22.09 11.05
N ILE A 47 7.62 21.23 10.57
CA ILE A 47 7.38 19.78 10.49
C ILE A 47 7.12 19.19 11.88
N LEU A 48 7.77 19.70 12.92
CA LEU A 48 7.51 19.28 14.29
C LEU A 48 6.11 19.70 14.77
N ALA A 49 5.69 20.92 14.47
CA ALA A 49 4.35 21.41 14.79
C ALA A 49 3.27 20.60 14.04
N GLU A 50 3.44 20.37 12.73
CA GLU A 50 2.57 19.48 11.95
C GLU A 50 2.47 18.08 12.56
N ARG A 51 3.59 17.55 13.10
CA ARG A 51 3.59 16.25 13.76
C ARG A 51 2.76 16.26 15.05
N GLN A 52 2.83 17.32 15.86
CA GLN A 52 1.99 17.41 17.06
C GLN A 52 0.52 17.56 16.70
N GLY A 53 0.21 18.39 15.70
CA GLY A 53 -1.13 18.49 15.13
C GLY A 53 -1.66 17.16 14.61
N LEU A 54 -0.83 16.41 13.88
CA LEU A 54 -1.18 15.07 13.40
C LEU A 54 -1.51 14.13 14.56
N LYS A 55 -0.75 14.18 15.67
CA LYS A 55 -1.10 13.39 16.87
C LYS A 55 -2.46 13.76 17.45
N ALA A 56 -2.77 15.04 17.55
CA ALA A 56 -4.07 15.53 18.04
C ALA A 56 -5.23 15.05 17.15
N VAL A 57 -5.06 15.17 15.83
CA VAL A 57 -6.01 14.66 14.83
C VAL A 57 -6.19 13.15 14.94
N MET A 58 -5.10 12.39 15.04
CA MET A 58 -5.14 10.93 15.13
C MET A 58 -5.76 10.42 16.43
N ALA A 59 -5.62 11.15 17.53
CA ALA A 59 -6.31 10.81 18.77
C ALA A 59 -7.84 10.81 18.58
N SER A 60 -8.33 11.65 17.67
CA SER A 60 -9.74 11.84 17.32
C SER A 60 -10.20 11.01 16.12
N PHE A 61 -9.39 10.05 15.66
CA PHE A 61 -9.78 9.19 14.55
C PHE A 61 -10.88 8.20 14.96
N PRO A 62 -12.02 8.18 14.26
CA PRO A 62 -13.11 7.28 14.62
C PRO A 62 -12.74 5.82 14.29
N GLY A 63 -13.33 4.88 15.01
CA GLY A 63 -13.14 3.44 14.75
C GLY A 63 -13.50 3.00 13.32
N ARG A 64 -14.38 3.75 12.64
CA ARG A 64 -14.74 3.49 11.23
C ARG A 64 -13.76 4.03 10.19
N LEU A 65 -12.83 4.90 10.59
CA LEU A 65 -11.75 5.35 9.69
C LEU A 65 -10.89 4.13 9.40
N SER A 66 -10.83 3.69 8.15
CA SER A 66 -10.12 2.47 7.78
C SER A 66 -8.84 2.76 7.00
N LYS A 67 -8.70 3.96 6.43
CA LYS A 67 -7.56 4.31 5.58
C LYS A 67 -7.09 5.76 5.74
N VAL A 68 -5.78 5.96 5.71
CA VAL A 68 -5.12 7.27 5.63
C VAL A 68 -4.15 7.27 4.46
N TYR A 69 -4.22 8.30 3.64
CA TYR A 69 -3.21 8.63 2.64
C TYR A 69 -2.37 9.79 3.15
N MET A 70 -1.06 9.73 2.97
CA MET A 70 -0.15 10.80 3.38
C MET A 70 0.80 11.16 2.25
N LEU A 71 0.94 12.46 1.95
CA LEU A 71 2.04 12.95 1.12
C LEU A 71 3.34 12.99 1.93
N SER A 72 4.42 12.55 1.31
CA SER A 72 5.77 12.58 1.90
C SER A 72 6.81 12.76 0.79
N ARG A 73 8.09 12.75 1.15
CA ARG A 73 9.22 12.92 0.23
C ARG A 73 9.95 11.60 -0.04
N ILE A 74 10.42 11.43 -1.27
CA ILE A 74 11.38 10.38 -1.61
C ILE A 74 12.62 10.57 -0.73
N GLY A 75 13.12 9.46 -0.18
CA GLY A 75 14.27 9.50 0.73
C GLY A 75 13.94 9.86 2.18
N ALA A 76 12.69 10.18 2.55
CA ALA A 76 12.34 10.47 3.96
C ALA A 76 12.84 9.38 4.93
N GLN A 77 12.68 8.10 4.58
CA GLN A 77 13.12 6.96 5.39
C GLN A 77 14.55 6.48 5.11
N SER A 78 15.26 7.05 4.13
CA SER A 78 16.61 6.60 3.71
C SER A 78 17.63 6.61 4.85
N ILE A 79 17.45 7.51 5.82
CA ILE A 79 18.37 7.73 6.93
C ILE A 79 18.29 6.59 7.97
N LYS A 80 17.22 5.78 7.96
CA LYS A 80 16.99 4.74 8.97
C LYS A 80 17.77 3.45 8.81
N GLY A 81 18.43 3.25 7.67
CA GLY A 81 19.22 2.03 7.41
C GLY A 81 20.64 2.04 7.98
N GLY A 82 21.13 3.19 8.46
CA GLY A 82 22.47 3.32 9.05
C GLY A 82 22.44 3.48 10.56
N ILE A 83 23.57 3.21 11.24
CA ILE A 83 23.79 3.62 12.63
C ILE A 83 23.77 5.14 12.68
N ASN A 84 22.58 5.72 12.81
CA ASN A 84 22.44 7.16 12.93
C ASN A 84 22.75 7.54 14.38
N MET A 85 24.01 7.84 14.66
CA MET A 85 24.46 8.29 15.98
C MET A 85 23.66 9.50 16.48
N ARG A 86 23.11 10.35 15.59
CA ARG A 86 22.26 11.49 16.00
C ARG A 86 20.93 11.05 16.61
N SER A 87 20.43 9.88 16.21
CA SER A 87 19.21 9.29 16.80
C SER A 87 19.48 8.72 18.19
N PHE A 88 20.67 8.18 18.40
CA PHE A 88 21.14 7.72 19.71
C PHE A 88 21.19 8.86 20.75
N PHE A 89 21.49 10.09 20.34
CA PHE A 89 21.50 11.26 21.21
C PHE A 89 20.15 12.00 21.30
N GLY A 90 19.05 11.39 20.85
CA GLY A 90 17.71 12.01 20.90
C GLY A 90 17.51 13.19 19.94
N LEU A 91 18.48 13.48 19.07
CA LEU A 91 18.49 14.61 18.14
C LEU A 91 18.04 14.24 16.71
N GLY A 92 17.52 13.02 16.52
CA GLY A 92 17.59 12.35 15.22
C GLY A 92 16.47 12.62 14.21
N TYR A 93 15.21 12.75 14.62
CA TYR A 93 14.08 12.68 13.68
C TYR A 93 12.86 13.53 14.02
N SER A 94 12.89 14.27 15.14
CA SER A 94 11.85 15.27 15.42
C SER A 94 11.99 16.42 14.41
N GLY A 95 10.91 16.71 13.66
CA GLY A 95 10.94 17.72 12.61
C GLY A 95 11.47 17.22 11.26
N THR A 96 11.25 15.94 10.91
CA THR A 96 11.49 15.42 9.56
C THR A 96 10.27 14.66 9.05
N PHE A 97 10.15 14.52 7.73
CA PHE A 97 9.11 13.70 7.09
C PHE A 97 9.16 12.24 7.56
N ALA A 98 10.34 11.72 7.89
CA ALA A 98 10.47 10.39 8.50
C ALA A 98 9.71 10.31 9.83
N GLY A 99 9.80 11.35 10.66
CA GLY A 99 9.09 11.45 11.93
C GLY A 99 7.57 11.54 11.76
N LEU A 100 7.08 12.21 10.71
CA LEU A 100 5.65 12.24 10.38
C LEU A 100 5.14 10.86 9.92
N GLU A 101 5.84 10.23 8.98
CA GLU A 101 5.52 8.87 8.52
C GLU A 101 5.51 7.88 9.69
N ASP A 102 6.47 7.99 10.61
CA ASP A 102 6.57 7.15 11.79
C ASP A 102 5.43 7.35 12.77
N GLU A 103 5.04 8.60 13.00
CA GLU A 103 3.96 8.94 13.90
C GLU A 103 2.65 8.34 13.39
N LEU A 104 2.37 8.52 12.10
CA LEU A 104 1.18 7.97 11.45
C LEU A 104 1.19 6.44 11.45
N THR A 105 2.28 5.83 10.98
CA THR A 105 2.37 4.37 10.94
C THR A 105 2.41 3.76 12.34
N SER A 106 3.02 4.40 13.33
CA SER A 106 3.03 3.96 14.74
C SER A 106 1.65 4.04 15.37
N SER A 107 0.89 5.09 15.09
CA SER A 107 -0.46 5.23 15.61
C SER A 107 -1.41 4.22 14.98
N ALA A 108 -1.28 3.97 13.67
CA ALA A 108 -1.96 2.87 13.00
C ALA A 108 -1.63 1.50 13.63
N ARG A 109 -0.39 1.28 14.12
CA ARG A 109 0.01 0.06 14.86
C ARG A 109 -0.75 -0.17 16.15
N ARG A 110 -1.14 0.92 16.81
CA ARG A 110 -1.77 0.87 18.12
C ARG A 110 -3.27 0.62 18.03
N ARG A 111 -3.88 0.78 16.85
CA ARG A 111 -5.28 0.45 16.65
C ARG A 111 -5.51 -1.05 16.74
N GLY A 112 -6.58 -1.42 17.44
CA GLY A 112 -6.95 -2.81 17.66
C GLY A 112 -7.34 -3.53 16.38
N ARG A 113 -7.28 -4.87 16.41
CA ARG A 113 -7.61 -5.74 15.27
C ARG A 113 -9.03 -5.53 14.72
N ASN A 114 -9.98 -5.13 15.56
CA ASN A 114 -11.38 -4.91 15.19
C ASN A 114 -11.61 -3.59 14.43
N ALA A 115 -10.60 -2.73 14.37
CA ALA A 115 -10.69 -1.44 13.72
C ALA A 115 -9.30 -1.08 13.13
N PRO A 116 -8.78 -1.85 12.16
CA PRO A 116 -7.46 -1.61 11.61
C PRO A 116 -7.44 -0.30 10.81
N LEU A 117 -6.30 0.39 10.84
CA LEU A 117 -6.06 1.58 10.03
C LEU A 117 -4.95 1.29 9.04
N GLN A 118 -5.29 1.37 7.76
CA GLN A 118 -4.34 1.25 6.68
C GLN A 118 -3.69 2.60 6.40
N VAL A 119 -2.38 2.61 6.21
CA VAL A 119 -1.63 3.82 5.88
C VAL A 119 -0.96 3.63 4.53
N VAL A 120 -1.21 4.57 3.61
CA VAL A 120 -0.57 4.65 2.30
C VAL A 120 0.23 5.94 2.25
N VAL A 121 1.55 5.83 2.09
CA VAL A 121 2.39 7.00 1.89
C VAL A 121 2.65 7.17 0.40
N VAL A 122 2.34 8.34 -0.14
CA VAL A 122 2.67 8.74 -1.51
C VAL A 122 3.89 9.63 -1.43
N ARG A 123 5.05 9.09 -1.80
CA ARG A 123 6.32 9.82 -1.77
C ARG A 123 6.56 10.51 -3.09
N MET A 124 6.93 11.77 -3.05
CA MET A 124 7.24 12.50 -4.28
C MET A 124 8.70 12.93 -4.35
N GLY A 125 9.16 13.14 -5.58
CA GLY A 125 10.47 13.72 -5.85
C GLY A 125 10.58 15.16 -5.36
N ALA A 126 11.71 15.79 -5.67
CA ALA A 126 11.90 17.21 -5.37
C ALA A 126 10.77 18.05 -6.00
N MET A 127 10.22 18.99 -5.24
CA MET A 127 9.09 19.80 -5.70
C MET A 127 9.50 20.64 -6.91
N LEU A 128 8.76 20.53 -7.99
CA LEU A 128 8.97 21.32 -9.20
C LEU A 128 8.01 22.52 -9.21
N GLU A 129 8.55 23.72 -9.44
CA GLU A 129 7.74 24.95 -9.57
C GLU A 129 6.75 24.88 -10.73
N ARG A 130 7.11 24.15 -11.79
CA ARG A 130 6.28 23.95 -12.98
C ARG A 130 6.38 22.51 -13.47
N PRO A 131 5.31 21.94 -14.05
CA PRO A 131 5.37 20.65 -14.72
C PRO A 131 6.43 20.68 -15.82
N LEU A 132 7.24 19.62 -15.89
CA LEU A 132 8.18 19.45 -17.00
C LEU A 132 7.37 19.16 -18.27
N GLY A 133 7.32 20.11 -19.18
CA GLY A 133 6.63 19.92 -20.47
C GLY A 133 7.17 18.67 -21.18
N GLY A 134 6.28 17.72 -21.49
CA GLY A 134 6.64 16.48 -22.18
C GLY A 134 7.14 15.34 -21.29
N SER A 135 7.24 15.52 -19.96
CA SER A 135 7.59 14.41 -19.05
C SER A 135 6.45 13.40 -18.88
N ALA A 136 6.80 12.13 -18.68
CA ALA A 136 5.85 11.10 -18.29
C ALA A 136 5.83 10.91 -16.77
N ILE A 137 4.64 10.63 -16.22
CA ILE A 137 4.51 10.22 -14.82
C ILE A 137 4.91 8.77 -14.67
N ARG A 138 5.73 8.49 -13.64
CA ARG A 138 6.06 7.14 -13.21
C ARG A 138 5.66 6.94 -11.76
N CYS A 139 5.14 5.76 -11.47
CA CYS A 139 4.95 5.30 -10.11
C CYS A 139 5.95 4.18 -9.81
N LEU A 140 6.66 4.28 -8.70
CA LEU A 140 7.74 3.38 -8.29
C LEU A 140 7.40 2.74 -6.94
N SER A 141 7.93 1.56 -6.66
CA SER A 141 7.73 0.91 -5.36
C SER A 141 8.32 1.74 -4.21
N GLY A 142 7.78 1.56 -3.00
CA GLY A 142 8.08 2.35 -1.79
C GLY A 142 9.52 2.34 -1.27
N GLY A 143 10.52 1.96 -2.07
CA GLY A 143 11.94 2.08 -1.78
C GLY A 143 12.81 2.41 -3.01
N GLU A 144 12.21 2.50 -4.20
CA GLU A 144 12.92 2.60 -5.49
C GLU A 144 12.98 4.04 -6.04
N GLY A 145 12.69 5.03 -5.20
CA GLY A 145 12.70 6.43 -5.61
C GLY A 145 14.11 6.95 -5.85
N ASP A 146 14.42 7.34 -7.08
CA ASP A 146 15.61 8.12 -7.40
C ASP A 146 15.35 9.59 -7.05
N VAL A 147 16.11 10.11 -6.10
CA VAL A 147 16.03 11.50 -5.60
C VAL A 147 16.28 12.53 -6.71
N ARG A 148 16.86 12.09 -7.84
CA ARG A 148 17.16 12.97 -8.98
C ARG A 148 15.94 13.45 -9.76
N PHE A 149 14.81 12.75 -9.68
CA PHE A 149 13.60 13.18 -10.37
C PHE A 149 12.74 14.07 -9.47
N GLY A 150 12.16 15.11 -10.08
CA GLY A 150 11.21 15.99 -9.42
C GLY A 150 9.76 15.57 -9.65
N THR A 151 8.85 16.21 -8.93
CA THR A 151 7.41 16.03 -9.08
C THR A 151 6.72 17.38 -8.90
N SER A 152 5.92 17.80 -9.88
CA SER A 152 5.08 18.99 -9.77
C SER A 152 3.94 18.83 -8.75
N ALA A 153 3.46 19.95 -8.20
CA ALA A 153 2.30 19.98 -7.30
C ALA A 153 1.07 19.30 -7.91
N ALA A 154 0.83 19.55 -9.20
CA ALA A 154 -0.29 19.00 -9.95
C ALA A 154 -0.18 17.47 -10.05
N ALA A 155 0.99 16.96 -10.43
CA ALA A 155 1.24 15.52 -10.50
C ALA A 155 1.09 14.83 -9.13
N ALA A 156 1.56 15.46 -8.05
CA ALA A 156 1.43 14.92 -6.70
C ALA A 156 -0.02 14.88 -6.23
N ALA A 157 -0.78 15.96 -6.44
CA ALA A 157 -2.19 16.04 -6.11
C ALA A 157 -3.01 15.02 -6.93
N GLU A 158 -2.73 14.88 -8.23
CA GLU A 158 -3.38 13.92 -9.09
C GLU A 158 -3.06 12.47 -8.66
N ALA A 159 -1.80 12.16 -8.36
CA ALA A 159 -1.41 10.85 -7.85
C ALA A 159 -2.13 10.47 -6.56
N LEU A 160 -2.26 11.42 -5.64
CA LEU A 160 -2.95 11.22 -4.36
C LEU A 160 -4.44 10.98 -4.56
N LEU A 161 -5.10 11.80 -5.40
CA LEU A 161 -6.51 11.64 -5.74
C LEU A 161 -6.76 10.28 -6.40
N GLN A 162 -5.93 9.91 -7.36
CA GLN A 162 -6.02 8.63 -8.06
C GLN A 162 -5.77 7.45 -7.12
N ALA A 163 -4.83 7.58 -6.17
CA ALA A 163 -4.60 6.58 -5.14
C ALA A 163 -5.83 6.36 -4.23
N VAL A 164 -6.56 7.43 -3.91
CA VAL A 164 -7.81 7.37 -3.15
C VAL A 164 -8.91 6.70 -3.98
N VAL A 165 -9.16 7.19 -5.19
CA VAL A 165 -10.22 6.70 -6.10
C VAL A 165 -10.03 5.22 -6.42
N GLN A 166 -8.80 4.81 -6.70
CA GLN A 166 -8.48 3.44 -7.08
C GLN A 166 -8.24 2.51 -5.87
N GLY A 167 -8.33 3.04 -4.65
CA GLY A 167 -8.19 2.24 -3.44
C GLY A 167 -6.80 1.64 -3.27
N VAL A 168 -5.75 2.35 -3.70
CA VAL A 168 -4.35 1.96 -3.48
C VAL A 168 -4.13 1.56 -2.02
N ASN A 169 -3.35 0.51 -1.82
CA ASN A 169 -3.16 -0.17 -0.54
C ASN A 169 -1.69 -0.19 -0.10
N THR A 170 -0.79 0.24 -0.97
CA THR A 170 0.66 0.14 -0.78
C THR A 170 1.29 1.50 -0.98
N THR A 171 2.28 1.82 -0.14
CA THR A 171 3.15 2.99 -0.30
C THR A 171 3.89 2.94 -1.63
N PHE A 172 3.91 4.05 -2.36
CA PHE A 172 4.59 4.18 -3.64
C PHE A 172 5.24 5.56 -3.76
N SER A 173 6.09 5.71 -4.77
CA SER A 173 6.70 6.99 -5.12
C SER A 173 6.19 7.47 -6.47
N VAL A 174 6.00 8.77 -6.65
CA VAL A 174 5.60 9.39 -7.92
C VAL A 174 6.67 10.38 -8.37
N VAL A 175 7.08 10.29 -9.64
CA VAL A 175 8.09 11.17 -10.25
C VAL A 175 7.68 11.57 -11.68
N GLU A 176 8.11 12.75 -12.10
CA GLU A 176 8.07 13.22 -13.49
C GLU A 176 9.40 12.87 -14.17
N ASP A 177 9.37 11.96 -15.14
CA ASP A 177 10.55 11.50 -15.87
C ASP A 177 10.64 12.19 -17.24
N PRO A 178 11.57 13.13 -17.45
CA PRO A 178 11.73 13.84 -18.73
C PRO A 178 12.36 12.95 -19.81
N SER A 179 13.01 11.84 -19.45
CA SER A 179 13.64 10.93 -20.41
C SER A 179 12.61 10.06 -21.15
N LEU A 180 11.42 9.92 -20.57
CA LEU A 180 10.28 9.27 -21.20
C LEU A 180 9.49 10.31 -22.00
N SER A 181 9.91 10.54 -23.25
CA SER A 181 9.18 11.40 -24.17
C SER A 181 7.75 10.91 -24.38
N ARG A 182 6.77 11.74 -24.01
CA ARG A 182 5.36 11.54 -24.39
C ARG A 182 5.20 11.79 -25.91
N PRO A 183 4.44 10.95 -26.64
CA PRO A 183 3.96 11.33 -27.96
C PRO A 183 3.18 12.65 -27.86
N ALA A 184 3.34 13.54 -28.84
CA ALA A 184 2.77 14.89 -28.85
C ALA A 184 1.23 14.94 -28.71
N ALA A 185 0.53 13.83 -28.94
CA ALA A 185 -0.86 13.67 -28.55
C ALA A 185 -0.92 13.29 -27.06
N ALA A 186 -1.28 14.27 -26.23
CA ALA A 186 -1.36 14.17 -24.78
C ALA A 186 -2.29 13.05 -24.30
N VAL A 187 -1.78 11.81 -24.23
CA VAL A 187 -2.44 10.76 -23.48
C VAL A 187 -2.22 11.09 -22.00
N ALA A 188 -3.29 11.55 -21.34
CA ALA A 188 -3.35 11.71 -19.89
C ALA A 188 -2.73 10.47 -19.21
N ALA A 189 -2.09 10.65 -18.05
CA ALA A 189 -1.42 9.53 -17.40
C ALA A 189 -2.47 8.43 -17.18
N ARG A 190 -2.21 7.22 -17.68
CA ARG A 190 -3.12 6.07 -17.51
C ARG A 190 -2.94 5.58 -16.08
N TRP A 191 -3.45 6.36 -15.12
CA TRP A 191 -3.27 6.12 -13.70
C TRP A 191 -3.73 4.74 -13.27
N GLU A 192 -4.76 4.21 -13.91
CA GLU A 192 -5.22 2.83 -13.71
C GLU A 192 -4.11 1.81 -13.94
N GLU A 193 -3.29 2.00 -14.98
CA GLU A 193 -2.15 1.13 -15.27
C GLU A 193 -0.96 1.43 -14.36
N LEU A 194 -0.68 2.72 -14.12
CA LEU A 194 0.44 3.15 -13.28
C LEU A 194 0.28 2.75 -11.82
N LEU A 195 -0.95 2.77 -11.29
CA LEU A 195 -1.26 2.47 -9.90
C LEU A 195 -1.64 1.00 -9.66
N LEU A 196 -1.88 0.23 -10.72
CA LEU A 196 -2.18 -1.19 -10.63
C LEU A 196 -1.23 -1.98 -9.72
N PRO A 197 0.10 -1.75 -9.72
CA PRO A 197 1.02 -2.43 -8.81
C PRO A 197 0.80 -2.12 -7.32
N PHE A 198 0.06 -1.06 -6.99
CA PHE A 198 -0.13 -0.58 -5.62
C PHE A 198 -1.57 -0.80 -5.09
N ILE A 199 -2.52 -1.15 -5.96
CA ILE A 199 -3.90 -1.51 -5.58
C ILE A 199 -3.94 -2.99 -5.18
N GLY A 200 -3.40 -3.30 -3.99
CA GLY A 200 -3.28 -4.69 -3.52
C GLY A 200 -2.36 -5.48 -4.44
N PRO A 201 -1.03 -5.53 -4.18
CA PRO A 201 -0.05 -5.54 -5.25
C PRO A 201 -0.26 -6.66 -6.26
N GLU A 202 -0.82 -6.34 -7.43
CA GLU A 202 -0.90 -7.32 -8.49
C GLU A 202 0.52 -7.64 -8.93
N VAL A 203 0.99 -8.84 -8.60
CA VAL A 203 2.34 -9.31 -8.90
C VAL A 203 2.38 -10.13 -10.18
N TRP A 204 1.21 -10.52 -10.71
CA TRP A 204 1.10 -11.20 -11.99
C TRP A 204 -0.33 -11.18 -12.51
N ARG A 205 -0.46 -11.21 -13.85
CA ARG A 205 -1.72 -11.30 -14.59
C ARG A 205 -1.54 -12.12 -15.85
N THR A 206 -2.60 -12.82 -16.24
CA THR A 206 -2.75 -13.39 -17.58
C THR A 206 -4.22 -13.36 -18.00
N GLU A 207 -4.46 -13.14 -19.30
CA GLU A 207 -5.80 -13.27 -19.88
C GLU A 207 -6.18 -14.74 -19.98
N VAL A 208 -7.46 -15.02 -19.73
CA VAL A 208 -8.03 -16.36 -19.77
C VAL A 208 -9.32 -16.35 -20.60
N SER A 209 -9.67 -17.49 -21.18
CA SER A 209 -10.90 -17.59 -21.97
C SER A 209 -12.17 -17.67 -21.12
N ASP A 210 -12.05 -18.13 -19.86
CA ASP A 210 -13.17 -18.37 -18.95
C ASP A 210 -12.70 -18.21 -17.50
N ALA A 211 -13.25 -17.22 -16.78
CA ALA A 211 -12.89 -16.95 -15.38
C ALA A 211 -13.34 -18.08 -14.44
N ARG A 212 -14.49 -18.71 -14.70
CA ARG A 212 -15.03 -19.79 -13.86
C ARG A 212 -14.15 -21.04 -13.93
N ARG A 213 -13.73 -21.45 -15.14
CA ARG A 213 -12.78 -22.56 -15.32
C ARG A 213 -11.45 -22.26 -14.64
N SER A 214 -10.98 -21.02 -14.76
CA SER A 214 -9.72 -20.59 -14.13
C SER A 214 -9.81 -20.62 -12.60
N ALA A 215 -10.95 -20.21 -12.00
CA ALA A 215 -11.17 -20.33 -10.56
C ALA A 215 -11.15 -21.80 -10.08
N ILE A 216 -11.77 -22.71 -10.83
CA ILE A 216 -11.74 -24.16 -10.53
C ILE A 216 -10.31 -24.69 -10.54
N PHE A 217 -9.52 -24.33 -11.56
CA PHE A 217 -8.10 -24.70 -11.62
C PHE A 217 -7.34 -24.21 -10.38
N VAL A 218 -7.48 -22.93 -10.03
CA VAL A 218 -6.81 -22.33 -8.87
C VAL A 218 -7.18 -23.08 -7.58
N HIS A 219 -8.45 -23.44 -7.40
CA HIS A 219 -8.91 -24.21 -6.24
C HIS A 219 -8.32 -25.63 -6.17
N GLN A 220 -8.23 -26.33 -7.31
CA GLN A 220 -7.70 -27.69 -7.39
C GLN A 220 -6.18 -27.68 -7.18
N TRP A 221 -5.50 -26.74 -7.82
CA TRP A 221 -4.05 -26.54 -7.65
C TRP A 221 -3.69 -26.28 -6.19
N ALA A 222 -4.43 -25.39 -5.50
CA ALA A 222 -4.17 -25.12 -4.09
C ALA A 222 -4.38 -26.36 -3.21
N GLU A 223 -5.42 -27.15 -3.45
CA GLU A 223 -5.64 -28.40 -2.70
C GLU A 223 -4.55 -29.43 -2.96
N GLU A 224 -4.15 -29.65 -4.22
CA GLU A 224 -3.13 -30.63 -4.58
C GLU A 224 -1.78 -30.37 -3.89
N TRP A 225 -1.40 -29.09 -3.80
CA TRP A 225 -0.11 -28.69 -3.23
C TRP A 225 -0.17 -28.48 -1.73
N PHE A 226 -1.29 -28.02 -1.16
CA PHE A 226 -1.34 -27.51 0.22
C PHE A 226 -2.38 -28.19 1.13
N ASN A 227 -3.16 -29.17 0.67
CA ASN A 227 -4.09 -29.92 1.53
C ASN A 227 -3.42 -31.00 2.41
N HIS A 228 -2.08 -31.03 2.43
CA HIS A 228 -1.28 -31.83 3.35
C HIS A 228 -0.99 -31.06 4.64
N THR A 229 -0.07 -31.55 5.48
CA THR A 229 0.44 -30.70 6.57
C THR A 229 1.07 -29.42 5.99
N GLU A 230 0.93 -28.30 6.70
CA GLU A 230 1.40 -26.98 6.24
C GLU A 230 2.87 -27.02 5.81
N GLU A 231 3.69 -27.81 6.52
CA GLU A 231 5.12 -28.00 6.27
C GLU A 231 5.39 -28.82 5.00
N GLN A 232 4.62 -29.90 4.77
CA GLN A 232 4.79 -30.76 3.61
C GLN A 232 4.42 -30.04 2.30
N GLY A 233 3.28 -29.33 2.29
CA GLY A 233 2.85 -28.62 1.09
C GLY A 233 3.80 -27.49 0.69
N SER A 234 4.28 -26.76 1.69
CA SER A 234 5.26 -25.67 1.48
C SER A 234 6.60 -26.20 0.97
N ALA A 235 7.11 -27.29 1.56
CA ALA A 235 8.37 -27.90 1.15
C ALA A 235 8.32 -28.42 -0.29
N ARG A 236 7.18 -29.00 -0.72
CA ARG A 236 6.96 -29.45 -2.11
C ARG A 236 7.08 -28.30 -3.14
N CYS A 237 6.72 -27.08 -2.73
CA CYS A 237 6.85 -25.87 -3.55
C CYS A 237 8.22 -25.17 -3.41
N GLY A 238 9.15 -25.71 -2.62
CA GLY A 238 10.44 -25.06 -2.31
C GLY A 238 10.34 -23.91 -1.31
N LEU A 239 9.21 -23.78 -0.60
CA LEU A 239 9.00 -22.77 0.42
C LEU A 239 9.54 -23.25 1.77
N LYS A 240 10.35 -22.41 2.42
CA LYS A 240 10.83 -22.64 3.80
C LYS A 240 9.82 -22.19 4.86
N THR A 241 8.88 -21.35 4.48
CA THR A 241 7.86 -20.80 5.37
C THR A 241 6.57 -21.59 5.15
N PRO A 242 5.97 -22.18 6.19
CA PRO A 242 4.68 -22.85 6.07
C PRO A 242 3.61 -21.90 5.52
N VAL A 243 2.68 -22.44 4.74
CA VAL A 243 1.61 -21.70 4.08
C VAL A 243 0.27 -22.31 4.48
N GLN A 244 -0.67 -21.47 4.85
CA GLN A 244 -2.08 -21.83 4.92
C GLN A 244 -2.83 -21.16 3.77
N PHE A 245 -3.94 -21.76 3.34
CA PHE A 245 -4.78 -21.18 2.31
C PHE A 245 -6.26 -21.28 2.66
N GLU A 246 -7.05 -20.36 2.11
CA GLU A 246 -8.51 -20.35 2.19
C GLU A 246 -9.11 -20.10 0.81
N ARG A 247 -10.19 -20.82 0.49
CA ARG A 247 -10.94 -20.65 -0.75
C ARG A 247 -11.80 -19.40 -0.70
N THR A 248 -11.91 -18.72 -1.83
CA THR A 248 -12.90 -17.67 -2.08
C THR A 248 -13.81 -18.10 -3.22
N PRO A 249 -14.92 -17.40 -3.49
CA PRO A 249 -15.75 -17.71 -4.65
C PRO A 249 -15.02 -17.60 -5.99
N THR A 250 -13.90 -16.87 -6.05
CA THR A 250 -13.18 -16.52 -7.29
C THR A 250 -11.73 -17.00 -7.31
N GLY A 251 -11.27 -17.73 -6.29
CA GLY A 251 -9.91 -18.23 -6.22
C GLY A 251 -9.44 -18.57 -4.80
N VAL A 252 -8.20 -18.25 -4.45
CA VAL A 252 -7.57 -18.68 -3.20
C VAL A 252 -6.73 -17.57 -2.58
N ILE A 253 -6.80 -17.43 -1.26
CA ILE A 253 -5.93 -16.56 -0.46
C ILE A 253 -4.92 -17.45 0.25
N PHE A 254 -3.63 -17.18 0.07
CA PHE A 254 -2.52 -17.78 0.79
C PHE A 254 -2.03 -16.82 1.88
N LYS A 255 -1.70 -17.35 3.06
CA LYS A 255 -1.02 -16.63 4.13
C LYS A 255 0.24 -17.38 4.56
N PHE A 256 1.33 -16.64 4.72
CA PHE A 256 2.59 -17.19 5.20
C PHE A 256 2.58 -17.25 6.73
N ARG A 257 2.98 -18.39 7.29
CA ARG A 257 3.09 -18.61 8.72
C ARG A 257 4.54 -18.43 9.18
N PRO A 258 4.91 -17.31 9.82
CA PRO A 258 6.28 -17.12 10.28
C PRO A 258 6.71 -18.17 11.31
N LEU A 259 8.01 -18.44 11.36
CA LEU A 259 8.63 -19.35 12.33
C LEU A 259 8.29 -18.91 13.76
N GLY A 260 7.84 -19.85 14.58
CA GLY A 260 7.40 -19.59 15.97
C GLY A 260 5.90 -19.27 16.13
N THR A 261 5.10 -19.25 15.05
CA THR A 261 3.64 -19.10 15.16
C THR A 261 3.02 -20.34 15.83
N PRO A 262 2.34 -20.24 17.00
CA PRO A 262 1.83 -21.38 17.75
C PRO A 262 0.87 -22.25 16.94
N SER A 263 1.07 -23.58 16.94
CA SER A 263 0.36 -24.56 16.09
C SER A 263 -1.16 -24.37 16.01
N GLY A 264 -1.81 -23.90 17.08
CA GLY A 264 -3.26 -23.66 17.14
C GLY A 264 -3.81 -22.39 16.49
N ARG A 265 -2.98 -21.48 15.94
CA ARG A 265 -3.51 -20.30 15.22
C ARG A 265 -4.16 -20.69 13.90
N GLN A 266 -5.38 -20.19 13.67
CA GLN A 266 -6.14 -20.41 12.44
C GLN A 266 -5.78 -19.37 11.38
N PHE A 267 -6.21 -19.60 10.14
CA PHE A 267 -5.98 -18.71 9.00
C PHE A 267 -6.39 -17.26 9.29
N ALA A 268 -7.53 -17.06 9.96
CA ALA A 268 -8.03 -15.75 10.36
C ALA A 268 -7.10 -15.04 11.37
N ASP A 269 -6.36 -15.80 12.19
CA ASP A 269 -5.45 -15.29 13.23
C ASP A 269 -4.03 -15.01 12.73
N LEU A 270 -3.72 -15.38 11.48
CA LEU A 270 -2.44 -15.10 10.86
C LEU A 270 -2.38 -13.61 10.49
N ASP A 271 -1.48 -12.91 11.18
CA ASP A 271 -1.21 -11.48 11.02
C ASP A 271 -0.34 -11.18 9.79
N GLU A 272 0.35 -12.19 9.23
CA GLU A 272 1.25 -12.03 8.09
C GLU A 272 0.58 -12.37 6.76
N GLY A 273 0.85 -11.52 5.77
CA GLY A 273 0.26 -11.49 4.45
C GLY A 273 0.59 -12.70 3.58
N GLY A 274 0.16 -12.60 2.33
CA GLY A 274 0.50 -13.58 1.32
C GLY A 274 -0.05 -13.22 -0.05
N LEU A 275 -0.46 -14.24 -0.79
CA LEU A 275 -0.80 -14.10 -2.19
C LEU A 275 -2.25 -14.53 -2.39
N GLU A 276 -3.03 -13.74 -3.11
CA GLU A 276 -4.35 -14.14 -3.55
C GLU A 276 -4.32 -14.36 -5.05
N LEU A 277 -4.68 -15.57 -5.45
CA LEU A 277 -4.90 -15.93 -6.84
C LEU A 277 -6.39 -15.78 -7.11
N VAL A 278 -6.77 -14.89 -8.03
CA VAL A 278 -8.16 -14.54 -8.31
C VAL A 278 -8.44 -14.58 -9.80
N ALA A 279 -9.46 -15.34 -10.20
CA ALA A 279 -10.01 -15.32 -11.55
C ALA A 279 -11.25 -14.42 -11.57
N GLU A 280 -11.24 -13.39 -12.41
CA GLU A 280 -12.31 -12.40 -12.50
C GLU A 280 -12.69 -12.12 -13.96
N GLU A 281 -13.96 -11.78 -14.16
CA GLU A 281 -14.52 -11.33 -15.44
C GLU A 281 -15.18 -9.97 -15.22
N PRO A 282 -14.40 -8.88 -15.23
CA PRO A 282 -14.93 -7.54 -15.05
C PRO A 282 -15.80 -7.14 -16.24
N ALA A 283 -16.88 -6.40 -15.99
CA ALA A 283 -17.74 -5.90 -17.05
C ALA A 283 -16.93 -5.06 -18.07
N GLY A 284 -17.02 -5.42 -19.35
CA GLY A 284 -16.32 -4.72 -20.43
C GLY A 284 -14.82 -5.01 -20.54
N SER A 285 -14.30 -6.02 -19.83
CA SER A 285 -12.91 -6.47 -19.94
C SER A 285 -12.85 -7.97 -20.22
N PRO A 286 -11.79 -8.47 -20.89
CA PRO A 286 -11.61 -9.91 -21.04
C PRO A 286 -11.45 -10.58 -19.66
N PRO A 287 -11.92 -11.83 -19.50
CA PRO A 287 -11.65 -12.61 -18.31
C PRO A 287 -10.15 -12.72 -18.04
N ARG A 288 -9.77 -12.66 -16.77
CA ARG A 288 -8.36 -12.65 -16.38
C ARG A 288 -8.13 -13.39 -15.08
N LEU A 289 -6.93 -13.95 -14.97
CA LEU A 289 -6.39 -14.53 -13.75
C LEU A 289 -5.29 -13.60 -13.22
N ARG A 290 -5.39 -13.25 -11.95
CA ARG A 290 -4.48 -12.30 -11.28
C ARG A 290 -3.91 -12.94 -10.04
N ALA A 291 -2.65 -12.62 -9.75
CA ALA A 291 -2.07 -12.83 -8.43
C ALA A 291 -1.90 -11.45 -7.79
N ARG A 292 -2.55 -11.22 -6.65
CA ARG A 292 -2.47 -9.98 -5.89
C ARG A 292 -1.92 -10.25 -4.51
N ARG A 293 -0.99 -9.43 -4.01
CA ARG A 293 -0.55 -9.57 -2.63
C ARG A 293 -1.69 -9.13 -1.72
N CYS A 294 -2.09 -10.00 -0.79
CA CYS A 294 -3.20 -9.79 0.12
C CYS A 294 -2.71 -9.82 1.58
N ALA A 295 -3.47 -9.21 2.49
CA ALA A 295 -3.26 -9.33 3.94
C ALA A 295 -1.92 -8.78 4.49
N TYR A 296 -1.26 -7.82 3.83
CA TYR A 296 -0.20 -7.05 4.49
C TYR A 296 -0.84 -6.02 5.40
N GLY A 297 -0.97 -6.34 6.68
CA GLY A 297 -1.00 -5.29 7.69
C GLY A 297 0.26 -4.42 7.52
N PHE A 298 0.22 -3.14 7.89
CA PHE A 298 1.34 -2.22 7.63
C PHE A 298 2.67 -2.60 8.39
N LYS A 299 2.67 -3.60 9.28
CA LYS A 299 3.89 -4.23 9.89
C LYS A 299 4.43 -5.43 9.11
N VAL A 300 3.67 -5.97 8.15
CA VAL A 300 4.02 -7.21 7.49
C VAL A 300 5.09 -6.94 6.46
N ILE A 301 6.27 -7.51 6.70
CA ILE A 301 7.35 -7.56 5.72
C ILE A 301 6.86 -8.45 4.58
N SER A 302 6.78 -7.89 3.36
CA SER A 302 6.52 -8.69 2.16
C SER A 302 7.53 -9.85 2.12
N LYS A 303 7.02 -11.08 2.08
CA LYS A 303 7.87 -12.27 1.96
C LYS A 303 8.16 -12.45 0.47
N GLU A 304 8.78 -11.45 -0.14
CA GLU A 304 8.93 -11.35 -1.60
C GLU A 304 9.54 -12.62 -2.20
N ASN A 305 10.49 -13.24 -1.49
CA ASN A 305 11.06 -14.52 -1.89
C ASN A 305 10.04 -15.66 -1.88
N SER A 306 9.25 -15.81 -0.82
CA SER A 306 8.20 -16.83 -0.71
C SER A 306 7.09 -16.60 -1.73
N GLU A 307 6.67 -15.35 -1.92
CA GLU A 307 5.71 -14.95 -2.94
C GLU A 307 6.21 -15.30 -4.35
N ARG A 308 7.46 -14.95 -4.66
CA ARG A 308 8.09 -15.24 -5.95
C ARG A 308 8.16 -16.75 -6.22
N VAL A 309 8.54 -17.55 -5.23
CA VAL A 309 8.63 -19.02 -5.37
C VAL A 309 7.23 -19.61 -5.59
N LEU A 310 6.25 -19.23 -4.77
CA LEU A 310 4.86 -19.69 -4.92
C LEU A 310 4.28 -19.31 -6.29
N LEU A 311 4.48 -18.05 -6.68
CA LEU A 311 3.97 -17.52 -7.94
C LEU A 311 4.66 -18.15 -9.16
N GLN A 312 5.98 -18.38 -9.09
CA GLN A 312 6.70 -19.04 -10.17
C GLN A 312 6.18 -20.46 -10.37
N LYS A 313 6.04 -21.22 -9.28
CA LYS A 313 5.46 -22.58 -9.33
C LYS A 313 4.06 -22.58 -9.93
N PHE A 314 3.20 -21.66 -9.50
CA PHE A 314 1.85 -21.51 -10.05
C PHE A 314 1.87 -21.23 -11.57
N LYS A 315 2.75 -20.32 -12.02
CA LYS A 315 2.88 -19.96 -13.43
C LYS A 315 3.31 -21.13 -14.31
N ASP A 316 4.24 -21.95 -13.82
CA ASP A 316 4.76 -23.11 -14.55
C ASP A 316 3.66 -24.19 -14.71
N ASP A 317 2.90 -24.45 -13.64
CA ASP A 317 1.78 -25.40 -13.67
C ASP A 317 0.62 -24.90 -14.54
N TRP A 318 0.31 -23.60 -14.46
CA TRP A 318 -0.70 -22.97 -15.30
C TRP A 318 -0.34 -23.04 -16.79
N ALA A 319 0.93 -22.79 -17.13
CA ALA A 319 1.41 -22.91 -18.51
C ALA A 319 1.28 -24.36 -19.03
N SER A 320 1.62 -25.34 -18.20
CA SER A 320 1.53 -26.77 -18.52
C SER A 320 0.10 -27.26 -18.68
N ALA A 321 -0.85 -26.73 -17.90
CA ALA A 321 -2.27 -27.08 -18.02
C ALA A 321 -2.95 -26.49 -19.27
N ARG A 322 -2.31 -25.51 -19.93
CA ARG A 322 -2.82 -24.85 -21.14
C ARG A 322 -2.28 -25.45 -22.44
N SER A 323 -1.16 -26.18 -22.39
CA SER A 323 -0.57 -26.89 -23.52
C SER A 323 -1.29 -28.21 -23.78
#